data_AF-A0A5N5KEL1-F1
#
_entry.id   AF-A0A5N5KEL1-F1
#
_cell.length_a   1.000
_cell.length_b   1.000
_cell.length_c   1.000
_cell.angle_alpha   90.00
_cell.angle_beta   90.00
_cell.angle_gamma   90.00
#
_symmetry.space_group_name_H-M   'P 1'
#
loop_
_entity.id
_entity.type
_entity.pdbx_description
1 polymer ?
#
loop_
_entity_poly.entity_id
_entity_poly.type
_entity_poly.pdbx_seq_one_letter_code
_entity_poly.pdbx_strand_id
1 'polypeptide(L)'
;MESAKIVQSSRGSSSAEGKQKTVYQTLTPRLLWKKYPLPENAENMYFFSSLALTLNEEEDGVCVTDSRLRPDQRLMEEGRWDEANMEKQRLEEKQRAVRRRREAEASDAMDQECELDSGREYEGYKPHWFHQRTDPVTGEMNFVYKGGYWEAKERQDWSVCPDIF
;
A
#
# COMPACT_ATOMS: atom_id res chain seq x y z
N MET A 1 22.45 -1.98 -8.76
CA MET A 1 23.29 -1.94 -9.98
C MET A 1 24.62 -1.33 -9.57
N GLU A 2 25.56 -2.15 -9.10
CA GLU A 2 26.87 -1.69 -8.62
C GLU A 2 27.87 -1.76 -9.78
N SER A 3 28.10 -0.64 -10.45
CA SER A 3 29.22 -0.49 -11.39
C SER A 3 30.35 0.24 -10.68
N ALA A 4 31.18 -0.52 -9.96
CA ALA A 4 32.38 0.04 -9.34
C ALA A 4 33.42 0.32 -10.44
N LYS A 5 33.78 1.60 -10.62
CA LYS A 5 34.80 2.01 -11.58
C LYS A 5 36.15 1.44 -11.13
N ILE A 6 36.72 0.55 -11.93
CA ILE A 6 38.07 -0.01 -11.70
C ILE A 6 39.08 1.12 -11.90
N VAL A 7 39.86 1.38 -10.86
CA VAL A 7 40.89 2.42 -10.81
C VAL A 7 42.24 1.84 -11.26
N GLN A 8 42.56 0.61 -10.84
CA GLN A 8 43.79 -0.09 -11.23
C GLN A 8 43.53 -1.60 -11.35
N SER A 9 44.22 -2.23 -12.30
CA SER A 9 44.27 -3.69 -12.47
C SER A 9 45.74 -4.10 -12.46
N SER A 10 46.19 -4.77 -11.40
CA SER A 10 47.55 -5.31 -11.31
C SER A 10 47.55 -6.82 -11.53
N ARG A 11 48.55 -7.30 -12.28
CA ARG A 11 48.84 -8.73 -12.39
C ARG A 11 49.79 -9.11 -11.25
N GLY A 12 49.30 -9.85 -10.27
CA GLY A 12 50.14 -10.39 -9.21
C GLY A 12 51.17 -11.37 -9.79
N SER A 13 52.44 -11.23 -9.38
CA SER A 13 53.51 -12.21 -9.64
C SER A 13 53.12 -13.57 -9.07
N SER A 14 52.99 -14.59 -9.92
CA SER A 14 52.66 -15.95 -9.50
C SER A 14 53.91 -16.69 -9.02
N SER A 15 53.85 -17.25 -7.81
CA SER A 15 54.67 -18.41 -7.43
C SER A 15 54.36 -19.60 -8.34
N ALA A 16 55.31 -20.54 -8.43
CA ALA A 16 55.56 -21.47 -9.53
C ALA A 16 54.46 -22.44 -10.01
N GLU A 17 53.20 -22.35 -9.57
CA GLU A 17 52.07 -23.12 -10.14
C GLU A 17 50.73 -22.33 -10.20
N GLY A 18 50.77 -21.00 -10.04
CA GLY A 18 49.58 -20.22 -9.70
C GLY A 18 48.86 -19.55 -10.87
N LYS A 19 47.55 -19.86 -11.05
CA LYS A 19 46.61 -19.02 -11.82
C LYS A 19 46.74 -17.55 -11.36
N GLN A 20 47.13 -16.66 -12.27
CA GLN A 20 47.24 -15.23 -12.00
C GLN A 20 45.88 -14.67 -11.55
N LYS A 21 45.78 -14.19 -10.31
CA LYS A 21 44.60 -13.45 -9.82
C LYS A 21 44.77 -11.97 -10.18
N THR A 22 43.90 -11.48 -11.06
CA THR A 22 43.75 -10.05 -11.32
C THR A 22 43.09 -9.39 -10.11
N VAL A 23 43.75 -8.41 -9.51
CA VAL A 23 43.17 -7.61 -8.42
C VAL A 23 42.64 -6.31 -9.03
N TYR A 24 41.32 -6.11 -8.92
CA TYR A 24 40.66 -4.87 -9.32
C TYR A 24 40.54 -3.96 -8.11
N GLN A 25 41.20 -2.80 -8.15
CA GLN A 25 41.03 -1.76 -7.14
C GLN A 25 39.92 -0.82 -7.58
N THR A 26 38.89 -0.65 -6.76
CA THR A 26 37.76 0.24 -7.02
C THR A 26 37.86 1.50 -6.17
N LEU A 27 37.11 2.55 -6.55
CA LEU A 27 36.97 3.74 -5.71
C LEU A 27 36.30 3.39 -4.37
N THR A 28 36.60 4.16 -3.33
CA THR A 28 35.90 4.04 -2.04
C THR A 28 34.38 4.17 -2.27
N PRO A 29 33.58 3.19 -1.82
CA PRO A 29 32.15 3.24 -2.01
C PRO A 29 31.57 4.44 -1.26
N ARG A 30 30.71 5.20 -1.93
CA ARG A 30 29.93 6.27 -1.30
C ARG A 30 28.60 5.70 -0.83
N LEU A 31 28.37 5.73 0.48
CA LEU A 31 27.09 5.32 1.05
C LEU A 31 25.98 6.26 0.55
N LEU A 32 25.00 5.72 -0.19
CA LEU A 32 23.83 6.47 -0.64
C LEU A 32 22.65 6.35 0.32
N TRP A 33 22.48 5.15 0.89
CA TRP A 33 21.40 4.86 1.82
C TRP A 33 21.82 3.74 2.77
N LYS A 34 21.36 3.82 4.01
CA LYS A 34 21.51 2.79 5.03
C LYS A 34 20.18 2.66 5.75
N LYS A 35 19.74 1.43 6.01
CA LYS A 35 18.56 1.18 6.83
C LYS A 35 18.78 1.69 8.27
N TYR A 36 17.72 2.20 8.88
CA TYR A 36 17.70 2.46 10.31
C TYR A 36 17.72 1.14 11.09
N PRO A 37 18.42 1.08 12.24
CA PRO A 37 18.32 -0.07 13.13
C PRO A 37 16.88 -0.24 13.65
N LEU A 38 16.52 -1.47 13.97
CA LEU A 38 15.24 -1.75 14.63
C LEU A 38 15.27 -1.24 16.09
N PRO A 39 14.11 -0.84 16.64
CA PRO A 39 14.02 -0.50 18.05
C PRO A 39 14.35 -1.68 18.95
N GLU A 40 14.63 -1.41 20.23
CA GLU A 40 14.79 -2.45 21.24
C GLU A 40 13.51 -3.30 21.36
N ASN A 41 13.66 -4.60 21.62
CA ASN A 41 12.56 -5.57 21.75
C ASN A 41 11.67 -5.73 20.50
N ALA A 42 12.17 -5.40 19.31
CA ALA A 42 11.41 -5.50 18.06
C ALA A 42 10.83 -6.91 17.80
N GLU A 43 11.46 -7.96 18.33
CA GLU A 43 10.96 -9.34 18.30
C GLU A 43 9.59 -9.54 18.96
N ASN A 44 9.22 -8.66 19.90
CA ASN A 44 7.92 -8.66 20.57
C ASN A 44 6.89 -7.77 19.85
N MET A 45 7.31 -7.03 18.82
CA MET A 45 6.51 -6.01 18.12
C MET A 45 6.57 -6.21 16.60
N TYR A 46 6.42 -7.45 16.15
CA TYR A 46 6.38 -7.82 14.72
C TYR A 46 7.61 -7.37 13.91
N PHE A 47 8.75 -7.12 14.57
CA PHE A 47 9.95 -6.55 13.96
C PHE A 47 9.70 -5.20 13.25
N PHE A 48 8.75 -4.42 13.73
CA PHE A 48 8.44 -3.12 13.17
C PHE A 48 9.60 -2.14 13.29
N SER A 49 9.80 -1.35 12.23
CA SER A 49 10.67 -0.18 12.28
C SER A 49 10.04 0.93 13.12
N SER A 50 10.84 1.89 13.60
CA SER A 50 10.30 3.05 14.31
C SER A 50 9.24 3.81 13.50
N LEU A 51 9.38 3.89 12.18
CA LEU A 51 8.35 4.50 11.32
C LEU A 51 7.06 3.67 11.30
N ALA A 52 7.16 2.34 11.25
CA ALA A 52 5.98 1.48 11.22
C ALA A 52 5.16 1.57 12.51
N LEU A 53 5.84 1.75 13.65
CA LEU A 53 5.19 1.95 14.95
C LEU A 53 4.35 3.24 14.99
N THR A 54 4.72 4.29 14.24
CA THR A 54 3.96 5.56 14.24
C THR A 54 2.80 5.59 13.24
N LEU A 55 2.65 4.58 12.37
CA LEU A 55 1.64 4.62 11.29
C LEU A 55 0.21 4.53 11.81
N ASN A 56 0.00 3.80 12.91
CA ASN A 56 -1.33 3.54 13.48
C ASN A 56 -1.60 4.29 14.80
N GLU A 57 -0.70 5.22 15.17
CA GLU A 57 -0.93 6.14 16.29
C GLU A 57 -2.15 7.01 16.01
N GLU A 58 -2.98 7.24 17.03
CA GLU A 58 -4.24 7.98 16.89
C GLU A 58 -3.99 9.43 16.47
N GLU A 59 -4.80 9.90 15.54
CA GLU A 59 -4.74 11.26 15.01
C GLU A 59 -6.16 11.82 14.94
N ASP A 60 -6.39 12.97 15.56
CA ASP A 60 -7.68 13.62 15.51
C ASP A 60 -8.00 14.16 14.11
N GLY A 61 -9.29 14.13 13.78
CA GLY A 61 -9.79 14.73 12.55
C GLY A 61 -9.34 14.03 11.27
N VAL A 62 -9.03 12.73 11.35
CA VAL A 62 -8.87 11.85 10.18
C VAL A 62 -10.23 11.48 9.57
N CYS A 63 -10.19 11.01 8.32
CA CYS A 63 -11.38 10.52 7.62
C CYS A 63 -12.00 9.33 8.35
N VAL A 64 -13.34 9.21 8.32
CA VAL A 64 -14.07 8.05 8.90
C VAL A 64 -13.67 6.70 8.33
N THR A 65 -13.01 6.68 7.17
CA THR A 65 -12.47 5.48 6.51
C THR A 65 -10.96 5.26 6.75
N ASP A 66 -10.32 6.08 7.60
CA ASP A 66 -8.89 5.98 7.89
C ASP A 66 -8.59 4.67 8.62
N SER A 67 -7.45 4.04 8.30
CA SER A 67 -7.08 2.76 8.89
C SER A 67 -6.86 2.82 10.40
N ARG A 68 -6.57 3.98 10.97
CA ARG A 68 -6.46 4.16 12.44
C ARG A 68 -7.76 3.91 13.18
N LEU A 69 -8.89 4.09 12.50
CA LEU A 69 -10.23 3.89 13.05
C LEU A 69 -10.75 2.47 12.83
N ARG A 70 -9.94 1.59 12.24
CA ARG A 70 -10.32 0.21 11.94
C ARG A 70 -10.35 -0.62 13.25
N PRO A 71 -11.53 -1.09 13.70
CA PRO A 71 -11.71 -1.62 15.06
C PRO A 71 -10.99 -2.95 15.31
N ASP A 72 -10.98 -3.88 14.36
CA ASP A 72 -10.25 -5.15 14.49
C ASP A 72 -8.74 -4.94 14.64
N GLN A 73 -8.18 -3.98 13.88
CA GLN A 73 -6.75 -3.64 13.96
C GLN A 73 -6.40 -2.97 15.30
N ARG A 74 -7.24 -2.06 15.81
CA ARG A 74 -7.04 -1.41 17.11
C ARG A 74 -7.09 -2.43 18.25
N LEU A 75 -8.10 -3.29 18.27
CA LEU A 75 -8.23 -4.36 19.27
C LEU A 75 -7.03 -5.31 19.25
N MET A 76 -6.51 -5.62 18.05
CA MET A 76 -5.31 -6.44 17.91
C MET A 76 -4.07 -5.76 18.51
N GLU A 77 -3.90 -4.45 18.27
CA GLU A 77 -2.80 -3.65 18.84
C GLU A 77 -2.87 -3.57 20.38
N GLU A 78 -4.08 -3.55 20.94
CA GLU A 78 -4.34 -3.62 22.39
C GLU A 78 -4.19 -5.03 22.98
N GLY A 79 -3.92 -6.06 22.15
CA GLY A 79 -3.80 -7.45 22.59
C GLY A 79 -5.14 -8.15 22.88
N ARG A 80 -6.27 -7.58 22.45
CA ARG A 80 -7.63 -8.13 22.60
C ARG A 80 -7.99 -9.03 21.43
N TRP A 81 -7.31 -10.17 21.34
CA TRP A 81 -7.34 -11.06 20.17
C TRP A 81 -8.73 -11.60 19.80
N ASP A 82 -9.52 -12.02 20.79
CA ASP A 82 -10.84 -12.62 20.54
C ASP A 82 -11.80 -11.58 19.95
N GLU A 83 -11.81 -10.38 20.52
CA GLU A 83 -12.65 -9.27 20.05
C GLU A 83 -12.19 -8.76 18.68
N ALA A 84 -10.88 -8.69 18.45
CA ALA A 84 -10.32 -8.36 17.13
C ALA A 84 -10.79 -9.35 16.05
N ASN A 85 -10.81 -10.66 16.36
CA ASN A 85 -11.28 -11.68 15.44
C ASN A 85 -12.78 -11.56 15.15
N MET A 86 -13.60 -11.23 16.16
CA MET A 86 -15.04 -10.99 15.97
C MET A 86 -15.28 -9.77 15.08
N GLU A 87 -14.60 -8.65 15.35
CA GLU A 87 -14.72 -7.44 14.53
C GLU A 87 -14.23 -7.67 13.11
N LYS A 88 -13.14 -8.42 12.91
CA LYS A 88 -12.65 -8.80 11.58
C LYS A 88 -13.73 -9.53 10.77
N GLN A 89 -14.40 -10.52 11.38
CA GLN A 89 -15.48 -11.25 10.70
C GLN A 89 -16.62 -10.32 10.30
N ARG A 90 -17.07 -9.46 11.22
CA ARG A 90 -18.13 -8.47 10.96
C ARG A 90 -17.79 -7.56 9.78
N LEU A 91 -16.56 -7.01 9.75
CA LEU A 91 -16.09 -6.13 8.68
C LEU A 91 -16.02 -6.84 7.32
N GLU A 92 -15.43 -8.04 7.27
CA GLU A 92 -15.32 -8.81 6.04
C GLU A 92 -16.70 -9.23 5.50
N GLU A 93 -17.64 -9.59 6.39
CA GLU A 93 -19.02 -9.92 6.01
C GLU A 93 -19.78 -8.69 5.48
N LYS A 94 -19.65 -7.52 6.13
CA LYS A 94 -20.21 -6.24 5.65
C LYS A 94 -19.68 -5.94 4.24
N GLN A 95 -18.37 -6.05 4.02
CA GLN A 95 -17.77 -5.83 2.71
C GLN A 95 -18.26 -6.83 1.64
N ARG A 96 -18.32 -8.13 1.99
CA ARG A 96 -18.83 -9.18 1.08
C ARG A 96 -20.31 -8.96 0.72
N ALA A 97 -21.14 -8.52 1.66
CA ALA A 97 -22.55 -8.22 1.42
C ALA A 97 -22.72 -7.04 0.44
N VAL A 98 -21.96 -5.95 0.63
CA VAL A 98 -21.97 -4.80 -0.29
C VAL A 98 -21.50 -5.20 -1.68
N ARG A 99 -20.46 -6.03 -1.78
CA ARG A 99 -19.99 -6.54 -3.08
C ARG A 99 -21.05 -7.38 -3.79
N ARG A 100 -21.67 -8.34 -3.10
CA ARG A 100 -22.75 -9.18 -3.69
C ARG A 100 -23.92 -8.34 -4.17
N ARG A 101 -24.32 -7.31 -3.42
CA ARG A 101 -25.40 -6.40 -3.83
C ARG A 101 -25.05 -5.67 -5.12
N ARG A 102 -23.84 -5.11 -5.20
CA ARG A 102 -23.33 -4.42 -6.40
C ARG A 102 -23.25 -5.35 -7.62
N GLU A 103 -22.77 -6.58 -7.43
CA GLU A 103 -22.70 -7.58 -8.51
C GLU A 103 -24.10 -7.98 -9.01
N ALA A 104 -25.08 -8.11 -8.11
CA ALA A 104 -26.48 -8.36 -8.50
C ALA A 104 -27.09 -7.18 -9.26
N GLU A 105 -26.91 -5.95 -8.76
CA GLU A 105 -27.35 -4.72 -9.44
C GLU A 105 -26.73 -4.58 -10.85
N ALA A 106 -25.46 -4.99 -11.02
CA ALA A 106 -24.79 -5.02 -12.31
C ALA A 106 -25.40 -6.05 -13.27
N SER A 107 -25.70 -7.25 -12.76
CA SER A 107 -26.35 -8.31 -13.55
C SER A 107 -27.75 -7.89 -13.99
N ASP A 108 -28.55 -7.35 -13.07
CA ASP A 108 -29.92 -6.89 -13.35
C ASP A 108 -29.94 -5.76 -14.38
N ALA A 109 -28.97 -4.83 -14.30
CA ALA A 109 -28.82 -3.76 -15.29
C ALA A 109 -28.45 -4.29 -16.67
N MET A 110 -27.57 -5.30 -16.74
CA MET A 110 -27.16 -5.93 -18.00
C MET A 110 -28.29 -6.74 -18.64
N ASP A 111 -29.13 -7.41 -17.83
CA ASP A 111 -30.32 -8.12 -18.30
C ASP A 111 -31.38 -7.12 -18.83
N GLN A 112 -31.57 -5.98 -18.17
CA GLN A 112 -32.49 -4.92 -18.62
C GLN A 112 -32.00 -4.18 -19.88
N GLU A 113 -30.70 -3.97 -20.05
CA GLU A 113 -30.12 -3.42 -21.29
C GLU A 113 -30.33 -4.35 -22.50
N CYS A 114 -30.43 -5.66 -22.28
CA CYS A 114 -30.78 -6.61 -23.36
C CYS A 114 -32.26 -6.51 -23.78
N GLU A 115 -33.16 -6.05 -22.89
CA GLU A 115 -34.60 -5.95 -23.15
C GLU A 115 -35.06 -4.56 -23.62
N LEU A 116 -34.36 -3.49 -23.26
CA LEU A 116 -34.64 -2.12 -23.72
C LEU A 116 -33.33 -1.45 -24.16
N ASP A 117 -33.35 -0.81 -25.34
CA ASP A 117 -32.32 0.09 -25.89
C ASP A 117 -32.17 1.38 -25.05
N SER A 118 -32.03 1.21 -23.74
CA SER A 118 -31.84 2.23 -22.74
C SER A 118 -30.45 2.03 -22.16
N GLY A 119 -29.44 2.65 -22.77
CA GLY A 119 -28.02 2.55 -22.39
C GLY A 119 -27.69 3.08 -21.00
N ARG A 120 -28.22 2.43 -19.95
CA ARG A 120 -27.86 2.64 -18.55
C ARG A 120 -26.64 1.79 -18.24
N GLU A 121 -25.46 2.30 -18.60
CA GLU A 121 -24.19 1.68 -18.23
C GLU A 121 -24.08 1.57 -16.70
N TYR A 122 -23.91 0.35 -16.19
CA TYR A 122 -23.61 0.13 -14.78
C TYR A 122 -22.23 0.71 -14.45
N GLU A 123 -22.21 1.79 -13.67
CA GLU A 123 -20.97 2.34 -13.15
C GLU A 123 -20.46 1.49 -11.98
N GLY A 124 -19.45 0.64 -12.23
CA GLY A 124 -18.78 -0.13 -11.20
C GLY A 124 -18.20 0.73 -10.06
N TYR A 125 -17.72 0.09 -8.99
CA TYR A 125 -17.17 0.80 -7.83
C TYR A 125 -16.02 1.75 -8.22
N LYS A 126 -16.17 3.03 -7.87
CA LYS A 126 -15.15 4.07 -8.07
C LYS A 126 -14.61 4.54 -6.70
N PRO A 127 -13.28 4.56 -6.49
CA PRO A 127 -12.70 5.10 -5.27
C PRO A 127 -13.03 6.59 -5.12
N HIS A 128 -13.23 7.05 -3.89
CA HIS A 128 -13.70 8.42 -3.69
C HIS A 128 -12.62 9.47 -3.98
N TRP A 129 -11.38 9.29 -3.54
CA TRP A 129 -10.34 10.34 -3.64
C TRP A 129 -9.46 10.27 -4.89
N PHE A 130 -9.69 9.29 -5.76
CA PHE A 130 -8.87 9.02 -6.93
C PHE A 130 -9.75 8.74 -8.14
N HIS A 131 -9.24 9.00 -9.34
CA HIS A 131 -9.85 8.52 -10.58
C HIS A 131 -8.86 7.64 -11.34
N GLN A 132 -9.39 6.71 -12.12
CA GLN A 132 -8.57 5.87 -13.00
C GLN A 132 -8.10 6.69 -14.21
N ARG A 133 -6.87 6.49 -14.66
CA ARG A 133 -6.28 7.11 -15.85
C ARG A 133 -5.27 6.17 -16.48
N THR A 134 -5.30 6.06 -17.81
CA THR A 134 -4.24 5.35 -18.55
C THR A 134 -3.06 6.28 -18.77
N ASP A 135 -1.87 5.82 -18.39
CA ASP A 135 -0.62 6.52 -18.65
C ASP A 135 -0.35 6.58 -20.16
N PRO A 136 -0.14 7.76 -20.76
CA PRO A 136 0.06 7.89 -22.21
C PRO A 136 1.42 7.37 -22.70
N VAL A 137 2.39 7.20 -21.79
CA VAL A 137 3.74 6.74 -22.10
C VAL A 137 3.87 5.22 -21.91
N THR A 138 3.39 4.70 -20.78
CA THR A 138 3.52 3.27 -20.47
C THR A 138 2.32 2.44 -20.93
N GLY A 139 1.17 3.07 -21.15
CA GLY A 139 -0.11 2.38 -21.43
C GLY A 139 -0.71 1.70 -20.20
N GLU A 140 -0.10 1.85 -19.02
CA GLU A 140 -0.58 1.22 -17.79
C GLU A 140 -1.73 2.00 -17.15
N MET A 141 -2.59 1.28 -16.44
CA MET A 141 -3.68 1.86 -15.69
C MET A 141 -3.19 2.35 -14.32
N ASN A 142 -3.42 3.62 -14.03
CA ASN A 142 -3.04 4.27 -12.78
C ASN A 142 -4.24 4.94 -12.10
N PHE A 143 -4.13 5.15 -10.79
CA PHE A 143 -5.08 5.97 -10.03
C PHE A 143 -4.44 7.33 -9.72
N VAL A 144 -5.08 8.40 -10.16
CA VAL A 144 -4.61 9.77 -10.00
C VAL A 144 -5.46 10.45 -8.93
N TYR A 145 -4.80 11.12 -7.99
CA TYR A 145 -5.46 11.90 -6.96
C TYR A 145 -6.32 12.99 -7.60
N LYS A 146 -7.62 12.99 -7.29
CA LYS A 146 -8.59 13.90 -7.93
C LYS A 146 -8.78 15.23 -7.18
N GLY A 147 -8.18 15.39 -6.01
CA GLY A 147 -8.48 16.47 -5.07
C GLY A 147 -9.63 16.14 -4.11
N GLY A 148 -9.87 17.03 -3.14
CA GLY A 148 -11.02 16.98 -2.24
C GLY A 148 -10.73 16.39 -0.86
N TYR A 149 -9.76 15.48 -0.75
CA TYR A 149 -9.43 14.86 0.56
C TYR A 149 -8.92 15.88 1.56
N TRP A 150 -7.96 16.73 1.16
CA TRP A 150 -7.34 17.68 2.07
C TRP A 150 -8.29 18.82 2.41
N GLU A 151 -9.13 19.23 1.47
CA GLU A 151 -10.18 20.23 1.67
C GLU A 151 -11.31 19.70 2.57
N ALA A 152 -11.66 18.42 2.45
CA ALA A 152 -12.57 17.74 3.38
C ALA A 152 -11.95 17.66 4.79
N LYS A 153 -10.65 17.33 4.89
CA LYS A 153 -9.91 17.30 6.15
C LYS A 153 -9.88 18.67 6.81
N GLU A 154 -9.57 19.72 6.06
CA GLU A 154 -9.51 21.09 6.59
C GLU A 154 -10.88 21.55 7.13
N ARG A 155 -11.97 21.19 6.45
CA ARG A 155 -13.35 21.51 6.87
C ARG A 155 -13.92 20.54 7.90
N GLN A 156 -13.23 19.43 8.18
CA GLN A 156 -13.73 18.31 8.99
C GLN A 156 -15.09 17.79 8.49
N ASP A 157 -15.28 17.74 7.16
CA ASP A 157 -16.51 17.28 6.52
C ASP A 157 -16.27 15.96 5.77
N TRP A 158 -16.72 14.87 6.39
CA TRP A 158 -16.62 13.51 5.85
C TRP A 158 -17.95 12.97 5.31
N SER A 159 -18.94 13.83 5.07
CA SER A 159 -20.28 13.43 4.61
C SER A 159 -20.28 12.60 3.31
N VAL A 160 -19.26 12.77 2.49
CA VAL A 160 -19.06 12.06 1.23
C VAL A 160 -18.47 10.65 1.40
N CYS A 161 -17.98 10.33 2.59
CA CYS A 161 -17.31 9.07 2.88
C CYS A 161 -18.32 7.98 3.25
N PRO A 162 -18.16 6.76 2.71
CA PRO A 162 -19.01 5.65 3.10
C PRO A 162 -18.67 5.14 4.51
N ASP A 163 -19.67 4.58 5.18
CA ASP A 163 -19.48 3.80 6.40
C ASP A 163 -18.99 2.38 6.05
N ILE A 164 -17.72 2.11 6.34
CA ILE A 164 -17.04 0.85 6.00
C ILE A 164 -16.59 0.04 7.22
N PHE A 165 -16.70 0.61 8.42
CA PHE A 165 -16.36 -0.08 9.66
C PHE A 165 -17.59 -0.65 10.36
#